data_AF-A0A1R2BE09-F1
#
_entry.id   AF-A0A1R2BE09-F1
#
_cell.length_a   1.000
_cell.length_b   1.000
_cell.length_c   1.000
_cell.angle_alpha   90.00
_cell.angle_beta   90.00
_cell.angle_gamma   90.00
#
_symmetry.space_group_name_H-M   'P 1'
#
loop_
_entity.id
_entity.type
_entity.pdbx_description
1 polymer ?
#
loop_
_entity_poly.entity_id
_entity_poly.type
_entity_poly.pdbx_seq_one_letter_code
_entity_poly.pdbx_strand_id
1 'polypeptide(L)'
;MKYFSLDNNLKQVKSFIPNSIQKTSAPGTHKKGRSTCESTEILSQFLDKSLDKSPRKDNIRCTLIRRIIKLIRSVNKCKIKISLNPKSLKLLKIISANIDELSKLVNKKNLPYIENKTNKKYKSYNDSYCRIFFSNNVIRELYFVYIDYIFTSRTFEERCKDLNIYCCKDKRIRSSRCTKKWEKLKNILLKEPMEHFGV
;
A
#
# COMPACT_ATOMS: atom_id res chain seq x y z
N MET A 1 26.39 54.85 -53.27
CA MET A 1 27.56 55.02 -52.38
C MET A 1 27.75 53.73 -51.59
N LYS A 2 28.90 53.05 -51.81
CA LYS A 2 29.51 51.91 -51.05
C LYS A 2 28.68 50.60 -50.96
N TYR A 3 28.82 49.65 -51.90
CA TYR A 3 29.85 48.60 -52.13
C TYR A 3 29.83 47.40 -51.15
N PHE A 4 29.55 46.20 -51.73
CA PHE A 4 30.17 44.85 -51.62
C PHE A 4 30.87 44.42 -50.28
N SER A 5 30.86 43.15 -49.83
CA SER A 5 31.07 41.91 -50.59
C SER A 5 30.64 40.65 -49.81
N LEU A 6 30.23 39.62 -50.57
CA LEU A 6 30.26 38.21 -50.20
C LEU A 6 31.71 37.73 -50.14
N ASP A 7 32.03 36.81 -49.22
CA ASP A 7 33.12 35.86 -49.41
C ASP A 7 32.78 34.47 -48.85
N ASN A 8 32.83 33.52 -49.78
CA ASN A 8 32.87 32.08 -49.59
C ASN A 8 34.20 31.67 -48.94
N ASN A 9 34.17 30.64 -48.09
CA ASN A 9 35.27 29.66 -48.08
C ASN A 9 34.82 28.32 -47.48
N LEU A 10 34.59 27.35 -48.37
CA LEU A 10 34.68 25.93 -48.10
C LEU A 10 36.13 25.58 -47.73
N LYS A 11 36.35 24.96 -46.56
CA LYS A 11 37.51 24.06 -46.37
C LYS A 11 37.12 22.80 -45.60
N GLN A 12 37.04 21.74 -46.41
CA GLN A 12 37.52 20.37 -46.18
C GLN A 12 37.07 19.60 -44.93
N VAL A 13 36.25 18.60 -45.24
CA VAL A 13 36.02 17.34 -44.52
C VAL A 13 37.35 16.68 -44.13
N LYS A 14 37.52 16.39 -42.84
CA LYS A 14 38.37 15.30 -42.35
C LYS A 14 37.54 14.38 -41.47
N SER A 15 37.50 13.13 -41.89
CA SER A 15 36.81 11.98 -41.34
C SER A 15 37.57 11.35 -40.16
N PHE A 16 36.83 10.59 -39.32
CA PHE A 16 37.30 9.46 -38.47
C PHE A 16 38.14 9.85 -37.22
N ILE A 17 37.94 9.40 -35.97
CA ILE A 17 37.32 8.22 -35.32
C ILE A 17 36.83 8.65 -33.90
N PRO A 18 35.70 8.15 -33.38
CA PRO A 18 35.32 8.39 -31.97
C PRO A 18 36.13 7.49 -31.03
N ASN A 19 37.00 8.11 -30.21
CA ASN A 19 37.64 7.42 -29.10
C ASN A 19 36.58 7.03 -28.05
N SER A 20 36.31 5.74 -27.99
CA SER A 20 35.66 5.05 -26.87
C SER A 20 36.43 5.33 -25.59
N ILE A 21 35.93 6.26 -24.77
CA ILE A 21 36.33 6.37 -23.36
C ILE A 21 35.75 5.16 -22.63
N GLN A 22 36.58 4.13 -22.49
CA GLN A 22 36.33 3.05 -21.53
C GLN A 22 36.28 3.68 -20.13
N LYS A 23 35.07 3.82 -19.59
CA LYS A 23 34.88 4.04 -18.15
C LYS A 23 35.42 2.80 -17.44
N THR A 24 36.63 2.89 -16.91
CA THR A 24 37.11 1.98 -15.89
C THR A 24 36.19 2.12 -14.68
N SER A 25 35.29 1.16 -14.52
CA SER A 25 34.48 1.01 -13.33
C SER A 25 35.42 0.74 -12.15
N ALA A 26 35.58 1.74 -11.28
CA ALA A 26 36.17 1.54 -9.97
C ALA A 26 35.44 0.39 -9.25
N PRO A 27 36.16 -0.47 -8.48
CA PRO A 27 35.55 -1.57 -7.77
C PRO A 27 34.53 -1.01 -6.77
N GLY A 28 33.26 -1.26 -7.07
CA GLY A 28 32.14 -0.76 -6.30
C GLY A 28 32.25 -1.24 -4.86
N THR A 29 32.19 -0.30 -3.93
CA THR A 29 31.88 -0.59 -2.54
C THR A 29 30.50 -1.26 -2.52
N HIS A 30 30.47 -2.60 -2.39
CA HIS A 30 29.24 -3.33 -2.15
C HIS A 30 28.65 -2.82 -0.84
N LYS A 31 27.71 -1.86 -0.94
CA LYS A 31 26.83 -1.51 0.18
C LYS A 31 26.14 -2.81 0.57
N LYS A 32 26.53 -3.38 1.72
CA LYS A 32 25.83 -4.48 2.40
C LYS A 32 24.44 -3.99 2.84
N GLY A 33 23.57 -3.75 1.86
CA GLY A 33 22.17 -3.42 2.08
C GLY A 33 21.40 -4.71 2.31
N ARG A 34 20.53 -4.71 3.32
CA ARG A 34 19.55 -5.79 3.50
C ARG A 34 18.68 -5.87 2.24
N SER A 35 18.50 -7.07 1.71
CA SER A 35 17.59 -7.31 0.58
C SER A 35 16.21 -6.71 0.88
N THR A 36 15.71 -5.87 -0.03
CA THR A 36 14.40 -5.23 0.10
C THR A 36 13.30 -6.25 -0.20
N CYS A 37 12.37 -6.42 0.73
CA CYS A 37 11.17 -7.24 0.52
C CYS A 37 10.25 -6.59 -0.53
N GLU A 38 9.58 -7.42 -1.35
CA GLU A 38 8.60 -7.02 -2.38
C GLU A 38 7.59 -5.98 -1.86
N SER A 39 7.08 -6.15 -0.64
CA SER A 39 6.15 -5.19 -0.02
C SER A 39 6.75 -3.78 0.13
N THR A 40 8.02 -3.68 0.51
CA THR A 40 8.73 -2.41 0.62
C THR A 40 8.90 -1.75 -0.75
N GLU A 41 9.24 -2.54 -1.76
CA GLU A 41 9.41 -2.04 -3.13
C GLU A 41 8.09 -1.47 -3.68
N ILE A 42 6.98 -2.19 -3.50
CA ILE A 42 5.66 -1.71 -3.95
C ILE A 42 5.24 -0.47 -3.16
N LEU A 43 5.38 -0.47 -1.83
CA LEU A 43 5.01 0.70 -1.00
C LEU A 43 5.87 1.93 -1.30
N SER A 44 7.12 1.75 -1.76
CA SER A 44 7.98 2.87 -2.18
C SER A 44 7.39 3.69 -3.34
N GLN A 45 6.48 3.09 -4.10
CA GLN A 45 5.82 3.73 -5.24
C GLN A 45 4.59 4.58 -4.86
N PHE A 46 4.25 4.60 -3.57
CA PHE A 46 3.17 5.37 -2.97
C PHE A 46 3.72 6.46 -2.04
N LEU A 47 2.85 7.40 -1.72
CA LEU A 47 3.09 8.52 -0.82
C LEU A 47 2.14 8.41 0.37
N ASP A 48 2.61 8.77 1.55
CA ASP A 48 1.83 8.80 2.77
C ASP A 48 0.95 10.07 2.86
N LYS A 49 0.31 10.28 4.03
CA LYS A 49 -0.53 11.45 4.30
C LYS A 49 0.22 12.79 4.12
N SER A 50 1.52 12.81 4.37
CA SER A 50 2.37 14.00 4.21
C SER A 50 2.85 14.20 2.77
N LEU A 51 2.46 13.32 1.83
CA LEU A 51 2.74 13.37 0.39
C LEU A 51 4.23 13.35 -0.03
N ASP A 52 5.16 13.22 0.91
CA ASP A 52 6.60 13.27 0.63
C ASP A 52 7.37 12.04 1.12
N LYS A 53 6.70 11.07 1.76
CA LYS A 53 7.36 9.85 2.26
C LYS A 53 6.60 8.60 1.85
N SER A 54 7.33 7.51 1.62
CA SER A 54 6.71 6.21 1.38
C SER A 54 6.00 5.70 2.64
N PRO A 55 4.78 5.15 2.52
CA PRO A 55 4.05 4.60 3.65
C PRO A 55 4.78 3.39 4.25
N ARG A 56 4.82 3.32 5.58
CA ARG A 56 5.30 2.12 6.29
C ARG A 56 4.26 1.01 6.18
N LYS A 57 4.72 -0.24 5.99
CA LYS A 57 3.89 -1.44 5.96
C LYS A 57 2.95 -1.53 7.17
N ASP A 58 3.47 -1.29 8.37
CA ASP A 58 2.69 -1.32 9.61
C ASP A 58 1.57 -0.28 9.64
N ASN A 59 1.75 0.87 8.99
CA ASN A 59 0.68 1.88 8.91
C ASN A 59 -0.50 1.39 8.06
N ILE A 60 -0.22 0.68 6.96
CA ILE A 60 -1.26 0.09 6.11
C ILE A 60 -2.02 -0.99 6.88
N ARG A 61 -1.28 -1.91 7.53
CA ARG A 61 -1.87 -2.97 8.39
C ARG A 61 -2.74 -2.39 9.49
N CYS A 62 -2.21 -1.43 10.25
CA CYS A 62 -2.96 -0.73 11.30
C CYS A 62 -4.27 -0.15 10.74
N THR A 63 -4.20 0.48 9.57
CA THR A 63 -5.35 1.13 8.94
C THR A 63 -6.42 0.11 8.53
N LEU A 64 -6.02 -0.98 7.88
CA LEU A 64 -6.91 -2.06 7.47
C LEU A 64 -7.58 -2.74 8.66
N ILE A 65 -6.78 -3.19 9.64
CA ILE A 65 -7.28 -3.88 10.83
C ILE A 65 -8.23 -2.98 11.62
N ARG A 66 -7.89 -1.70 11.83
CA ARG A 66 -8.77 -0.73 12.50
C ARG A 66 -10.11 -0.58 11.77
N ARG A 67 -10.11 -0.57 10.44
CA ARG A 67 -11.35 -0.44 9.67
C ARG A 67 -12.23 -1.68 9.78
N ILE A 68 -11.64 -2.87 9.74
CA ILE A 68 -12.36 -4.13 9.97
C ILE A 68 -12.94 -4.14 11.40
N ILE A 69 -12.15 -3.79 12.42
CA ILE A 69 -12.61 -3.67 13.81
C ILE A 69 -13.78 -2.69 13.93
N LYS A 70 -13.66 -1.51 13.29
CA LYS A 70 -14.74 -0.51 13.27
C LYS A 70 -16.00 -1.05 12.61
N LEU A 71 -15.86 -1.77 11.50
CA LEU A 71 -16.98 -2.38 10.79
C LEU A 71 -17.70 -3.42 11.67
N ILE A 72 -16.97 -4.34 12.29
CA ILE A 72 -17.54 -5.33 13.22
C ILE A 72 -18.30 -4.64 14.36
N ARG A 73 -17.71 -3.60 14.97
CA ARG A 73 -18.35 -2.84 16.04
C ARG A 73 -19.60 -2.08 15.57
N SER A 74 -19.60 -1.57 14.34
CA SER A 74 -20.77 -0.92 13.75
C SER A 74 -21.91 -1.91 13.55
N VAL A 75 -21.62 -3.12 13.07
CA VAL A 75 -22.62 -4.19 12.92
C VAL A 75 -23.17 -4.60 14.29
N ASN A 76 -22.29 -4.85 15.28
CA ASN A 76 -22.70 -5.22 16.64
C ASN A 76 -23.61 -4.18 17.30
N LYS A 77 -23.45 -2.90 16.96
CA LYS A 77 -24.28 -1.79 17.47
C LYS A 77 -25.48 -1.47 16.58
N CYS A 78 -25.72 -2.24 15.51
CA CYS A 78 -26.72 -1.95 14.48
C CYS A 78 -26.59 -0.53 13.87
N LYS A 79 -25.37 0.03 13.82
CA LYS A 79 -25.05 1.36 13.28
C LYS A 79 -24.31 1.24 11.94
N ILE A 80 -24.92 0.54 10.98
CA ILE A 80 -24.32 0.24 9.69
C ILE A 80 -24.54 1.42 8.73
N LYS A 81 -23.44 2.04 8.28
CA LYS A 81 -23.43 3.08 7.24
C LYS A 81 -22.51 2.64 6.11
N ILE A 82 -22.96 1.63 5.35
CA ILE A 82 -22.21 1.07 4.23
C ILE A 82 -23.07 1.15 2.99
N SER A 83 -22.46 1.45 1.84
CA SER A 83 -23.14 1.37 0.55
C SER A 83 -23.50 -0.08 0.25
N LEU A 84 -24.73 -0.31 -0.20
CA LEU A 84 -25.20 -1.64 -0.56
C LEU A 84 -24.61 -2.05 -1.91
N ASN A 85 -23.70 -3.01 -1.88
CA ASN A 85 -23.15 -3.69 -3.06
C ASN A 85 -22.87 -5.15 -2.70
N PRO A 86 -22.72 -6.07 -3.67
CA PRO A 86 -22.59 -7.50 -3.38
C PRO A 86 -21.46 -7.85 -2.41
N LYS A 87 -20.32 -7.13 -2.49
CA LYS A 87 -19.16 -7.36 -1.61
C LYS A 87 -19.43 -6.86 -0.19
N SER A 88 -20.08 -5.70 -0.04
CA SER A 88 -20.44 -5.19 1.27
C SER A 88 -21.52 -6.05 1.95
N LEU A 89 -22.49 -6.57 1.19
CA LEU A 89 -23.43 -7.56 1.69
C LEU A 89 -22.73 -8.85 2.14
N LYS A 90 -21.73 -9.33 1.40
CA LYS A 90 -20.91 -10.47 1.82
C LYS A 90 -20.19 -10.20 3.14
N LEU A 91 -19.58 -9.02 3.31
CA LEU A 91 -18.97 -8.62 4.58
C LEU A 91 -19.97 -8.66 5.74
N LEU A 92 -21.15 -8.06 5.54
CA LEU A 92 -22.19 -8.03 6.56
C LEU A 92 -22.68 -9.43 6.92
N LYS A 93 -22.89 -10.31 5.94
CA LYS A 93 -23.26 -11.72 6.18
C LYS A 93 -22.23 -12.45 7.04
N ILE A 94 -20.94 -12.36 6.70
CA ILE A 94 -19.86 -12.99 7.47
C ILE A 94 -19.85 -12.47 8.90
N ILE A 95 -19.97 -11.15 9.09
CA ILE A 95 -19.93 -10.53 10.43
C ILE A 95 -21.15 -10.95 11.24
N SER A 96 -22.35 -10.87 10.67
CA SER A 96 -23.60 -11.22 11.35
C SER A 96 -23.65 -12.70 11.75
N ALA A 97 -23.15 -13.60 10.88
CA ALA A 97 -23.11 -15.03 11.18
C ALA A 97 -22.12 -15.40 12.30
N ASN A 98 -21.11 -14.56 12.55
CA ASN A 98 -20.04 -14.83 13.50
C ASN A 98 -19.92 -13.73 14.59
N ILE A 99 -21.01 -13.04 14.89
CA ILE A 99 -20.97 -11.79 15.66
C ILE A 99 -20.44 -11.99 17.08
N ASP A 100 -20.76 -13.10 17.73
CA ASP A 100 -20.35 -13.38 19.12
C ASP A 100 -18.84 -13.61 19.23
N GLU A 101 -18.28 -14.40 18.33
CA GLU A 101 -16.85 -14.66 18.25
C GLU A 101 -16.09 -13.38 17.90
N LEU A 102 -16.52 -12.69 16.84
CA LEU A 102 -15.89 -11.46 16.39
C LEU A 102 -15.96 -10.35 17.46
N SER A 103 -17.06 -10.26 18.21
CA SER A 103 -17.24 -9.28 19.29
C SER A 103 -16.24 -9.48 20.42
N LYS A 104 -15.92 -10.73 20.77
CA LYS A 104 -14.86 -11.04 21.75
C LYS A 104 -13.49 -10.57 21.23
N LEU A 105 -13.17 -10.85 19.97
CA LEU A 105 -11.90 -10.45 19.36
C LEU A 105 -11.72 -8.92 19.28
N VAL A 106 -12.77 -8.18 18.92
CA VAL A 106 -12.71 -6.72 18.78
C VAL A 106 -13.01 -5.96 20.08
N ASN A 107 -13.16 -6.67 21.20
CA ASN A 107 -13.32 -6.04 22.50
C ASN A 107 -12.11 -5.13 22.79
N LYS A 108 -12.36 -3.93 23.32
CA LYS A 108 -11.30 -2.95 23.61
C LYS A 108 -10.17 -3.55 24.45
N LYS A 109 -10.47 -4.45 25.40
CA LYS A 109 -9.46 -5.12 26.25
C LYS A 109 -8.46 -5.97 25.45
N ASN A 110 -8.87 -6.52 24.30
CA ASN A 110 -8.08 -7.42 23.47
C ASN A 110 -7.27 -6.71 22.37
N LEU A 111 -7.48 -5.40 22.19
CA LEU A 111 -6.73 -4.61 21.21
C LEU A 111 -5.31 -4.27 21.69
N PRO A 112 -4.40 -3.80 20.82
CA PRO A 112 -3.08 -3.36 21.23
C PRO A 112 -3.13 -2.09 22.10
N TYR A 113 -2.05 -1.82 22.83
CA TYR A 113 -1.89 -0.65 23.70
C TYR A 113 -2.23 0.66 23.00
N ILE A 114 -1.86 0.83 21.72
CA ILE A 114 -2.16 2.04 20.96
C ILE A 114 -3.67 2.37 20.92
N GLU A 115 -4.53 1.37 21.04
CA GLU A 115 -5.99 1.50 21.04
C GLU A 115 -6.63 1.56 22.44
N ASN A 116 -6.08 0.82 23.41
CA ASN A 116 -6.73 0.65 24.72
C ASN A 116 -5.95 1.17 25.92
N LYS A 117 -4.66 1.52 25.75
CA LYS A 117 -3.75 2.02 26.79
C LYS A 117 -3.56 1.08 27.99
N THR A 118 -3.96 -0.18 27.88
CA THR A 118 -3.89 -1.16 28.98
C THR A 118 -3.21 -2.46 28.59
N ASN A 119 -3.27 -2.86 27.32
CA ASN A 119 -2.63 -4.09 26.85
C ASN A 119 -1.11 -3.94 26.72
N LYS A 120 -0.37 -4.37 27.74
CA LYS A 120 1.09 -4.32 27.76
C LYS A 120 1.77 -5.37 26.86
N LYS A 121 1.05 -6.44 26.47
CA LYS A 121 1.58 -7.53 25.63
C LYS A 121 1.85 -7.05 24.20
N TYR A 122 0.92 -6.28 23.63
CA TYR A 122 1.04 -5.76 22.26
C TYR A 122 1.01 -4.24 22.26
N LYS A 123 2.17 -3.60 22.01
CA LYS A 123 2.26 -2.13 21.96
C LYS A 123 1.50 -1.53 20.76
N SER A 124 1.51 -2.23 19.63
CA SER A 124 0.93 -1.81 18.35
C SER A 124 0.40 -3.03 17.57
N TYR A 125 -0.10 -2.79 16.35
CA TYR A 125 -0.42 -3.85 15.39
C TYR A 125 0.85 -4.41 14.72
N ASN A 126 1.81 -4.86 15.54
CA ASN A 126 3.04 -5.49 15.09
C ASN A 126 2.76 -6.92 14.58
N ASP A 127 3.81 -7.57 14.06
CA ASP A 127 3.68 -8.92 13.51
C ASP A 127 3.16 -9.93 14.53
N SER A 128 3.56 -9.83 15.81
CA SER A 128 3.07 -10.71 16.87
C SER A 128 1.57 -10.57 17.12
N TYR A 129 1.05 -9.33 17.15
CA TYR A 129 -0.39 -9.11 17.27
C TYR A 129 -1.11 -9.62 16.02
N CYS A 130 -0.61 -9.29 14.84
CA CYS A 130 -1.23 -9.69 13.57
C CYS A 130 -1.28 -11.22 13.45
N ARG A 131 -0.25 -11.95 13.89
CA ARG A 131 -0.24 -13.42 13.89
C ARG A 131 -1.42 -14.00 14.68
N ILE A 132 -1.70 -13.46 15.87
CA ILE A 132 -2.86 -13.91 16.67
C ILE A 132 -4.17 -13.42 16.08
N PHE A 133 -4.22 -12.18 15.60
CA PHE A 133 -5.45 -11.64 15.01
C PHE A 133 -5.88 -12.45 13.78
N PHE A 134 -4.92 -12.81 12.92
CA PHE A 134 -5.15 -13.62 11.73
C PHE A 134 -5.12 -15.13 11.98
N SER A 135 -4.82 -15.62 13.19
CA SER A 135 -4.97 -17.05 13.52
C SER A 135 -6.44 -17.49 13.43
N ASN A 136 -7.37 -16.54 13.54
CA ASN A 136 -8.78 -16.76 13.38
C ASN A 136 -9.20 -16.83 11.89
N ASN A 137 -9.83 -17.93 11.48
CA ASN A 137 -10.22 -18.16 10.09
C ASN A 137 -11.27 -17.15 9.59
N VAL A 138 -12.25 -16.79 10.43
CA VAL A 138 -13.29 -15.81 10.10
C VAL A 138 -12.67 -14.44 9.85
N ILE A 139 -11.67 -14.05 10.64
CA ILE A 139 -10.92 -12.80 10.43
C ILE A 139 -10.16 -12.83 9.10
N ARG A 140 -9.53 -13.95 8.73
CA ARG A 140 -8.85 -14.06 7.42
C ARG A 140 -9.82 -13.92 6.27
N GLU A 141 -10.95 -14.62 6.32
CA GLU A 141 -12.00 -14.51 5.31
C GLU A 141 -12.52 -13.07 5.21
N LEU A 142 -12.85 -12.46 6.35
CA LEU A 142 -13.35 -11.10 6.40
C LEU A 142 -12.33 -10.10 5.84
N TYR A 143 -11.05 -10.29 6.15
CA TYR A 143 -9.97 -9.47 5.62
C TYR A 143 -9.88 -9.59 4.09
N PHE A 144 -9.91 -10.79 3.52
CA PHE A 144 -9.85 -10.94 2.06
C PHE A 144 -11.03 -10.31 1.35
N VAL A 145 -12.25 -10.50 1.87
CA VAL A 145 -13.45 -9.86 1.33
C VAL A 145 -13.34 -8.33 1.47
N TYR A 146 -12.75 -7.84 2.56
CA TYR A 146 -12.59 -6.41 2.81
C TYR A 146 -11.57 -5.76 1.87
N ILE A 147 -10.44 -6.43 1.61
CA ILE A 147 -9.48 -6.02 0.59
C ILE A 147 -10.16 -5.99 -0.77
N ASP A 148 -10.87 -7.06 -1.16
CA ASP A 148 -11.54 -7.08 -2.45
C ASP A 148 -12.53 -5.92 -2.60
N TYR A 149 -13.35 -5.67 -1.56
CA TYR A 149 -14.26 -4.52 -1.50
C TYR A 149 -13.55 -3.17 -1.70
N ILE A 150 -12.40 -2.93 -1.04
CA ILE A 150 -11.63 -1.68 -1.21
C ILE A 150 -11.15 -1.50 -2.66
N PHE A 151 -10.79 -2.59 -3.33
CA PHE A 151 -10.17 -2.52 -4.65
C PHE A 151 -11.18 -2.61 -5.81
N THR A 152 -12.37 -3.17 -5.61
CA THR A 152 -13.41 -3.29 -6.64
C THR A 152 -14.54 -2.28 -6.50
N SER A 153 -14.94 -1.95 -5.26
CA SER A 153 -16.18 -1.18 -5.02
C SER A 153 -15.93 0.26 -4.60
N ARG A 154 -14.70 0.63 -4.23
CA ARG A 154 -14.34 2.00 -3.84
C ARG A 154 -13.68 2.72 -5.00
N THR A 155 -14.00 4.00 -5.16
CA THR A 155 -13.31 4.86 -6.12
C THR A 155 -11.84 5.05 -5.72
N PHE A 156 -11.04 5.59 -6.64
CA PHE A 156 -9.63 5.87 -6.37
C PHE A 156 -9.45 6.81 -5.18
N GLU A 157 -10.25 7.87 -5.09
CA GLU A 157 -10.19 8.87 -4.03
C GLU A 157 -10.60 8.28 -2.68
N GLU A 158 -11.64 7.45 -2.69
CA GLU A 158 -12.10 6.72 -1.52
C GLU A 158 -11.04 5.74 -1.02
N ARG A 159 -10.38 5.01 -1.93
CA ARG A 159 -9.29 4.10 -1.60
C ARG A 159 -8.09 4.83 -1.01
N CYS A 160 -7.72 5.98 -1.58
CA CYS A 160 -6.66 6.82 -1.03
C CYS A 160 -6.98 7.27 0.40
N LYS A 161 -8.21 7.74 0.63
CA LYS A 161 -8.69 8.11 1.97
C LYS A 161 -8.74 6.90 2.90
N ASP A 162 -9.10 5.74 2.37
CA ASP A 162 -9.27 4.53 3.16
C ASP A 162 -7.95 4.01 3.69
N LEU A 163 -6.94 3.95 2.82
CA LEU A 163 -5.60 3.45 3.15
C LEU A 163 -4.65 4.55 3.62
N ASN A 164 -5.09 5.81 3.56
CA ASN A 164 -4.30 6.99 3.92
C ASN A 164 -2.97 7.09 3.14
N ILE A 165 -3.03 6.74 1.85
CA ILE A 165 -1.91 6.78 0.91
C ILE A 165 -2.35 7.28 -0.46
N TYR A 166 -1.39 7.74 -1.24
CA TYR A 166 -1.61 8.29 -2.57
C TYR A 166 -0.63 7.70 -3.56
N CYS A 167 -1.09 7.40 -4.76
CA CYS A 167 -0.24 6.88 -5.82
C CYS A 167 0.61 7.97 -6.49
N CYS A 168 0.12 9.22 -6.47
CA CYS A 168 0.73 10.39 -7.12
C CYS A 168 0.57 11.62 -6.22
N LYS A 169 1.49 12.60 -6.37
CA LYS A 169 1.40 13.89 -5.66
C LYS A 169 0.13 14.66 -6.06
N ASP A 170 -0.15 14.70 -7.37
CA ASP A 170 -1.44 15.19 -7.85
C ASP A 170 -2.50 14.08 -7.75
N LYS A 171 -3.51 14.34 -6.92
CA LYS A 171 -4.61 13.41 -6.65
C LYS A 171 -5.57 13.25 -7.84
N ARG A 172 -5.48 14.15 -8.84
CA ARG A 172 -6.37 14.15 -10.02
C ARG A 172 -5.84 13.28 -11.16
N ILE A 173 -4.55 12.94 -11.16
CA ILE A 173 -3.94 12.18 -12.25
C ILE A 173 -4.24 10.69 -12.09
N ARG A 174 -5.15 10.20 -12.93
CA ARG A 174 -5.43 8.77 -13.11
C ARG A 174 -4.71 8.29 -14.37
N SER A 175 -3.60 7.57 -14.19
CA SER A 175 -2.88 6.92 -15.29
C SER A 175 -3.03 5.40 -15.20
N SER A 176 -2.86 4.71 -16.33
CA SER A 176 -2.77 3.24 -16.36
C SER A 176 -1.68 2.70 -15.40
N ARG A 177 -0.60 3.47 -15.20
CA ARG A 177 0.45 3.19 -14.23
C ARG A 177 -0.07 3.19 -12.79
N CYS A 178 -1.00 4.08 -12.45
CA CYS A 178 -1.63 4.10 -11.12
C CYS A 178 -2.42 2.82 -10.87
N THR A 179 -3.21 2.38 -11.85
CA THR A 179 -3.99 1.13 -11.76
C THR A 179 -3.09 -0.07 -11.48
N LYS A 180 -2.00 -0.23 -12.24
CA LYS A 180 -1.02 -1.31 -12.03
C LYS A 180 -0.37 -1.28 -10.64
N LYS A 181 -0.04 -0.09 -10.12
CA LYS A 181 0.50 0.05 -8.76
C LYS A 181 -0.49 -0.40 -7.70
N TRP A 182 -1.76 0.00 -7.82
CA TRP A 182 -2.81 -0.42 -6.90
C TRP A 182 -3.07 -1.93 -6.98
N GLU A 183 -3.04 -2.51 -8.17
CA GLU A 183 -3.20 -3.95 -8.35
C GLU A 183 -2.06 -4.74 -7.69
N LYS A 184 -0.81 -4.28 -7.85
CA LYS A 184 0.34 -4.82 -7.10
C LYS A 184 0.15 -4.71 -5.59
N LEU A 185 -0.35 -3.57 -5.09
CA LEU A 185 -0.66 -3.39 -3.67
C LEU A 185 -1.75 -4.36 -3.20
N LYS A 186 -2.82 -4.56 -3.99
CA LYS A 186 -3.87 -5.55 -3.68
C LYS A 186 -3.26 -6.93 -3.48
N ASN A 187 -2.41 -7.36 -4.40
CA ASN A 187 -1.83 -8.70 -4.39
C ASN A 187 -0.95 -8.93 -3.16
N ILE A 188 -0.09 -7.98 -2.77
CA ILE A 188 0.70 -8.13 -1.54
C ILE A 188 -0.16 -8.14 -0.28
N LEU A 189 -1.23 -7.35 -0.25
CA LEU A 189 -2.14 -7.32 0.91
C LEU A 189 -2.89 -8.64 1.06
N LEU A 190 -3.24 -9.31 -0.05
CA LEU A 190 -3.89 -10.62 -0.04
C LEU A 190 -2.93 -11.75 0.35
N LYS A 191 -1.65 -11.67 0.00
CA LYS A 191 -0.64 -12.68 0.37
C LYS A 191 -0.23 -12.60 1.83
N GLU A 192 -0.24 -11.40 2.41
CA GLU A 192 0.32 -11.13 3.73
C GLU A 192 -0.21 -12.02 4.86
N PRO A 193 -1.53 -12.27 5.01
CA PRO A 193 -2.04 -13.15 6.06
C PRO A 193 -1.50 -14.59 6.01
N MET A 194 -1.27 -15.12 4.80
CA MET A 194 -0.85 -16.51 4.58
C MET A 194 0.67 -16.63 4.66
N GLU A 195 1.39 -15.83 3.87
CA GLU A 195 2.85 -15.97 3.70
C GLU A 195 3.64 -15.41 4.89
N HIS A 196 3.12 -14.36 5.55
CA HIS A 196 3.90 -13.62 6.56
C HIS A 196 3.54 -13.97 8.00
N PHE A 197 2.31 -14.43 8.24
CA PHE A 197 1.85 -14.82 9.56
C PHE A 197 1.80 -16.35 9.75
N GLY A 198 1.97 -17.13 8.68
CA GLY A 198 2.09 -18.59 8.76
C GLY A 198 0.81 -19.27 9.21
N VAL A 199 -0.33 -18.86 8.65
CA VAL A 199 -1.69 -19.31 8.99
C VAL A 199 -2.44 -19.80 7.76
#